data_AF-A0A7C2CXN9-F1
#
_entry.id   AF-A0A7C2CXN9-F1
#
_cell.length_a   1.000
_cell.length_b   1.000
_cell.length_c   1.000
_cell.angle_alpha   90.00
_cell.angle_beta   90.00
_cell.angle_gamma   90.00
#
_symmetry.space_group_name_H-M   'P 1'
#
loop_
_entity.id
_entity.type
_entity.pdbx_description
1 polymer ?
#
loop_
_entity_poly.entity_id
_entity_poly.type
_entity_poly.pdbx_seq_one_letter_code
_entity_poly.pdbx_strand_id
1 'polypeptide(L)'
;MSKAIVIGYLAKVSAANVNASHTEGNVVVAKKVTLPDGSSIPYISGQAIRRMLRDRFEELGHRLSEPFAQVGGRGGQEVTPPVRPWEFIDEDLFGYLDPSGAKRRTSPVRVSAAVGLFPFQGDRDLGTRSFERFGQTMAAGGNMFETELYANLMKGTLLIELDRVGVFRPLETGEKEERALSATERRQRLQTLLDALSLLWGGGRTARMLADLSPKFLAYSRLKVKHPVFLEALAARYEDSSYWLDVAPLVNALEKFSDHRERTLFGIEAGVFANVDEVREALAPYGDVLTMHEAIAAAKRDVEGLW
;
A
#
# COMPACT_ATOMS: atom_id res chain seq x y z
N MET A 1 5.42 -23.92 11.69
CA MET A 1 5.49 -23.36 10.33
C MET A 1 4.83 -22.00 10.31
N SER A 2 5.47 -21.02 9.69
CA SER A 2 4.95 -19.67 9.53
C SER A 2 3.65 -19.66 8.73
N LYS A 3 2.67 -18.87 9.19
CA LYS A 3 1.36 -18.73 8.52
C LYS A 3 1.20 -17.41 7.79
N ALA A 4 1.88 -16.35 8.25
CA ALA A 4 1.75 -15.04 7.64
C ALA A 4 3.04 -14.22 7.73
N ILE A 5 3.16 -13.27 6.81
CA ILE A 5 4.01 -12.09 6.98
C ILE A 5 3.07 -10.89 7.15
N VAL A 6 3.41 -9.99 8.05
CA VAL A 6 2.73 -8.70 8.22
C VAL A 6 3.74 -7.58 8.13
N ILE A 7 3.39 -6.54 7.38
CA ILE A 7 4.22 -5.36 7.17
C ILE A 7 3.38 -4.15 7.55
N GLY A 8 3.80 -3.41 8.57
CA GLY A 8 3.33 -2.07 8.84
C GLY A 8 4.31 -1.06 8.25
N TYR A 9 3.83 0.02 7.64
CA TYR A 9 4.70 1.05 7.10
C TYR A 9 4.13 2.45 7.29
N LEU A 10 5.02 3.44 7.33
CA LEU A 10 4.69 4.87 7.21
C LEU A 10 5.25 5.38 5.90
N ALA A 11 4.43 6.02 5.07
CA ALA A 11 4.86 6.75 3.89
C ALA A 11 4.67 8.26 4.11
N LYS A 12 5.60 9.10 3.66
CA LYS A 12 5.50 10.56 3.80
C LYS A 12 4.96 11.17 2.51
N VAL A 13 3.86 11.90 2.61
CA VAL A 13 3.32 12.73 1.51
C VAL A 13 3.56 14.19 1.86
N SER A 14 4.22 14.94 0.98
CA SER A 14 4.56 16.35 1.26
C SER A 14 3.53 17.34 0.72
N ALA A 15 3.01 17.12 -0.49
CA ALA A 15 2.02 17.99 -1.13
C ALA A 15 1.33 17.22 -2.26
N ALA A 16 0.33 16.40 -1.94
CA ALA A 16 -0.39 15.66 -2.97
C ALA A 16 -1.85 15.36 -2.61
N ASN A 17 -2.63 15.05 -3.65
CA ASN A 17 -3.94 14.40 -3.54
C ASN A 17 -3.87 13.02 -4.20
N VAL A 18 -3.26 12.08 -3.49
CA VAL A 18 -2.89 10.77 -4.04
C VAL A 18 -4.12 9.97 -4.49
N ASN A 19 -5.23 10.06 -3.75
CA ASN A 19 -6.49 9.41 -4.09
C ASN A 19 -7.68 10.34 -3.85
N ALA A 20 -8.07 11.07 -4.89
CA ALA A 20 -9.18 12.01 -4.84
C ALA A 20 -10.54 11.32 -4.70
N SER A 21 -11.49 12.04 -4.11
CA SER A 21 -12.93 11.73 -4.06
C SER A 21 -13.63 12.28 -5.31
N HIS A 22 -14.96 12.31 -5.28
CA HIS A 22 -15.74 13.03 -6.29
C HIS A 22 -15.40 14.53 -6.28
N THR A 23 -15.40 15.13 -7.46
CA THR A 23 -15.23 16.57 -7.63
C THR A 23 -16.49 17.29 -7.15
N GLU A 24 -16.31 18.35 -6.36
CA GLU A 24 -17.39 19.24 -5.92
C GLU A 24 -17.26 20.57 -6.65
N GLY A 25 -18.12 20.81 -7.64
CA GLY A 25 -17.98 21.95 -8.55
C GLY A 25 -16.64 21.90 -9.30
N ASN A 26 -15.78 22.88 -9.07
CA ASN A 26 -14.43 22.95 -9.65
C ASN A 26 -13.34 22.50 -8.67
N VAL A 27 -13.70 21.93 -7.51
CA VAL A 27 -12.75 21.48 -6.48
C VAL A 27 -12.60 19.97 -6.54
N VAL A 28 -11.35 19.53 -6.70
CA VAL A 28 -10.97 18.12 -6.61
C VAL A 28 -10.71 17.80 -5.14
N VAL A 29 -11.65 17.10 -4.51
CA VAL A 29 -11.65 16.84 -3.07
C VAL A 29 -10.75 15.64 -2.76
N ALA A 30 -9.98 15.69 -1.67
CA ALA A 30 -9.21 14.55 -1.16
C ALA A 30 -10.14 13.54 -0.50
N LYS A 31 -9.84 12.24 -0.60
CA LYS A 31 -10.55 11.24 0.22
C LYS A 31 -10.17 11.42 1.68
N LYS A 32 -11.19 11.56 2.53
CA LYS A 32 -11.08 11.82 3.96
C LYS A 32 -12.06 10.94 4.74
N VAL A 33 -11.77 10.67 6.00
CA VAL A 33 -12.68 10.04 6.96
C VAL A 33 -12.86 10.94 8.17
N THR A 34 -14.09 11.10 8.63
CA THR A 34 -14.42 11.92 9.82
C THR A 34 -14.22 11.09 11.09
N LEU A 35 -13.48 11.65 12.03
CA LEU A 35 -13.21 11.08 13.35
C LEU A 35 -14.34 11.40 14.34
N PRO A 36 -14.44 10.69 15.48
CA PRO A 36 -15.48 10.94 16.48
C PRO A 36 -15.51 12.35 17.05
N ASP A 37 -14.37 13.06 17.03
CA ASP A 37 -14.25 14.46 17.47
C ASP A 37 -14.67 15.48 16.39
N GLY A 38 -15.10 15.02 15.20
CA GLY A 38 -15.51 15.84 14.08
C GLY A 38 -14.36 16.29 13.17
N SER A 39 -13.10 16.06 13.55
CA SER A 39 -11.96 16.28 12.65
C SER A 39 -11.96 15.27 11.50
N SER A 40 -11.17 15.52 10.46
CA SER A 40 -11.05 14.57 9.35
C SER A 40 -9.60 14.28 9.03
N ILE A 41 -9.30 13.05 8.63
CA ILE A 41 -7.95 12.63 8.21
C ILE A 41 -8.00 12.15 6.76
N PRO A 42 -7.00 12.48 5.92
CA PRO A 42 -6.94 11.99 4.56
C PRO A 42 -6.62 10.49 4.54
N TYR A 43 -7.07 9.78 3.51
CA TYR A 43 -6.68 8.38 3.29
C TYR A 43 -6.52 8.04 1.82
N ILE A 44 -5.67 7.04 1.55
CA ILE A 44 -5.50 6.40 0.25
C ILE A 44 -6.16 5.03 0.34
N SER A 45 -7.13 4.76 -0.53
CA SER A 45 -7.85 3.48 -0.49
C SER A 45 -6.92 2.28 -0.74
N GLY A 46 -7.21 1.13 -0.13
CA GLY A 46 -6.48 -0.11 -0.41
C GLY A 46 -6.56 -0.53 -1.88
N GLN A 47 -7.61 -0.12 -2.60
CA GLN A 47 -7.71 -0.29 -4.06
C GLN A 47 -6.63 0.51 -4.80
N ALA A 48 -6.41 1.77 -4.42
CA ALA A 48 -5.36 2.61 -5.02
C ALA A 48 -3.97 2.06 -4.72
N ILE A 49 -3.68 1.66 -3.48
CA ILE A 49 -2.39 1.04 -3.11
C ILE A 49 -2.16 -0.26 -3.90
N ARG A 50 -3.17 -1.12 -4.03
CA ARG A 50 -3.06 -2.33 -4.87
C ARG A 50 -2.79 -2.00 -6.33
N ARG A 51 -3.44 -0.97 -6.89
CA ARG A 51 -3.14 -0.51 -8.26
C ARG A 51 -1.68 -0.09 -8.39
N MET A 52 -1.20 0.77 -7.51
CA MET A 52 0.19 1.23 -7.52
C MET A 52 1.18 0.06 -7.42
N LEU A 53 0.92 -0.92 -6.54
CA LEU A 53 1.73 -2.14 -6.43
C LEU A 53 1.72 -2.97 -7.72
N ARG A 54 0.58 -3.10 -8.41
CA ARG A 54 0.52 -3.78 -9.72
C ARG A 54 1.35 -3.05 -10.76
N ASP A 55 1.27 -1.72 -10.79
CA ASP A 55 2.06 -0.92 -11.72
C ASP A 55 3.56 -1.11 -11.44
N ARG A 56 3.97 -1.30 -10.17
CA ARG A 56 5.36 -1.69 -9.83
C ARG A 56 5.70 -3.11 -10.30
N PHE A 57 4.77 -4.07 -10.23
CA PHE A 57 5.02 -5.42 -10.75
C PHE A 57 5.32 -5.39 -12.26
N GLU A 58 4.57 -4.59 -13.01
CA GLU A 58 4.80 -4.40 -14.45
C GLU A 58 6.18 -3.80 -14.73
N GLU A 59 6.58 -2.75 -14.01
CA GLU A 59 7.92 -2.16 -14.15
C GLU A 59 9.05 -3.10 -13.73
N LEU A 60 8.78 -4.00 -12.78
CA LEU A 60 9.70 -5.07 -12.38
C LEU A 60 9.70 -6.26 -13.38
N GLY A 61 9.01 -6.12 -14.52
CA GLY A 61 9.03 -7.08 -15.63
C GLY A 61 7.97 -8.18 -15.56
N HIS A 62 7.01 -8.10 -14.64
CA HIS A 62 5.93 -9.08 -14.56
C HIS A 62 4.77 -8.73 -15.48
N ARG A 63 4.25 -9.73 -16.19
CA ARG A 63 3.03 -9.59 -16.98
C ARG A 63 1.82 -9.51 -16.05
N LEU A 64 0.97 -8.51 -16.25
CA LEU A 64 -0.29 -8.36 -15.51
C LEU A 64 -1.46 -9.05 -16.23
N SER A 65 -2.49 -9.41 -15.46
CA SER A 65 -3.70 -10.04 -15.98
C SER A 65 -4.62 -9.10 -16.76
N GLU A 66 -4.59 -7.80 -16.45
CA GLU A 66 -5.54 -6.78 -16.95
C GLU A 66 -5.67 -6.74 -18.49
N PRO A 67 -4.58 -6.77 -19.30
CA PRO A 67 -4.70 -6.79 -20.76
C PRO A 67 -5.34 -8.07 -21.34
N PHE A 68 -5.50 -9.12 -20.53
CA PHE A 68 -6.11 -10.40 -20.92
C PHE A 68 -7.54 -10.56 -20.38
N ALA A 69 -8.05 -9.57 -19.65
CA ALA A 69 -9.42 -9.56 -19.20
C ALA A 69 -10.38 -9.26 -20.37
N GLN A 70 -11.59 -9.80 -20.29
CA GLN A 70 -12.64 -9.55 -21.26
C GLN A 70 -13.63 -8.54 -20.70
N VAL A 71 -14.00 -7.54 -21.50
CA VAL A 71 -15.03 -6.57 -21.13
C VAL A 71 -16.33 -6.94 -21.85
N GLY A 72 -17.40 -7.12 -21.09
CA GLY A 72 -18.68 -7.58 -21.62
C GLY A 72 -19.79 -7.56 -20.58
N GLY A 73 -20.66 -8.57 -20.62
CA GLY A 73 -21.75 -8.75 -19.65
C GLY A 73 -22.86 -7.70 -19.74
N ARG A 74 -23.61 -7.50 -18.66
CA ARG A 74 -24.80 -6.65 -18.65
C ARG A 74 -24.42 -5.19 -18.89
N GLY A 75 -24.78 -4.66 -20.07
CA GLY A 75 -24.46 -3.29 -20.45
C GLY A 75 -22.99 -3.04 -20.81
N GLY A 76 -22.17 -4.08 -21.01
CA GLY A 76 -20.77 -3.95 -21.45
C GLY A 76 -19.82 -3.39 -20.40
N GLN A 77 -20.14 -3.53 -19.11
CA GLN A 77 -19.38 -2.95 -18.00
C GLN A 77 -18.75 -4.00 -17.08
N GLU A 78 -18.98 -5.29 -17.32
CA GLU A 78 -18.41 -6.37 -16.53
C GLU A 78 -17.03 -6.74 -17.06
N VAL A 79 -16.06 -6.89 -16.15
CA VAL A 79 -14.70 -7.31 -16.46
C VAL A 79 -14.50 -8.74 -15.99
N THR A 80 -14.34 -9.66 -16.94
CA THR A 80 -14.07 -11.08 -16.65
C THR A 80 -12.56 -11.32 -16.65
N PRO A 81 -11.98 -11.79 -15.52
CA PRO A 81 -10.55 -12.07 -15.43
C PRO A 81 -10.17 -13.33 -16.24
N PRO A 82 -8.91 -13.46 -16.69
CA PRO A 82 -8.44 -14.66 -17.37
C PRO A 82 -8.39 -15.90 -16.48
N VAL A 83 -8.31 -15.73 -15.14
CA VAL A 83 -8.25 -16.84 -14.17
C VAL A 83 -7.06 -17.77 -14.43
N ARG A 84 -5.87 -17.15 -14.51
CA ARG A 84 -4.57 -17.82 -14.65
C ARG A 84 -3.59 -17.30 -13.58
N PRO A 85 -3.87 -17.48 -12.27
CA PRO A 85 -3.02 -16.94 -11.20
C PRO A 85 -1.61 -17.57 -11.15
N TRP A 86 -1.40 -18.70 -11.82
CA TRP A 86 -0.06 -19.26 -12.02
C TRP A 86 0.80 -18.45 -13.01
N GLU A 87 0.19 -17.74 -13.95
CA GLU A 87 0.87 -16.87 -14.92
C GLU A 87 0.95 -15.44 -14.41
N PHE A 88 -0.13 -14.95 -13.80
CA PHE A 88 -0.28 -13.55 -13.40
C PHE A 88 -0.07 -13.37 -11.90
N ILE A 89 1.02 -12.68 -11.52
CA ILE A 89 1.34 -12.39 -10.13
C ILE A 89 0.25 -11.58 -9.42
N ASP A 90 -0.41 -10.66 -10.14
CA ASP A 90 -1.48 -9.84 -9.60
C ASP A 90 -2.74 -10.65 -9.28
N GLU A 91 -3.10 -11.65 -10.10
CA GLU A 91 -4.21 -12.56 -9.78
C GLU A 91 -3.90 -13.46 -8.59
N ASP A 92 -2.66 -13.93 -8.44
CA ASP A 92 -2.28 -14.71 -7.26
C ASP A 92 -2.32 -13.86 -6.00
N LEU A 93 -1.57 -12.74 -5.98
CA LEU A 93 -1.38 -11.94 -4.77
C LEU A 93 -2.61 -11.10 -4.42
N PHE A 94 -3.31 -10.55 -5.40
CA PHE A 94 -4.46 -9.66 -5.19
C PHE A 94 -5.83 -10.30 -5.44
N GLY A 95 -5.85 -11.51 -6.00
CA GLY A 95 -7.07 -12.24 -6.27
C GLY A 95 -7.87 -11.66 -7.43
N TYR A 96 -9.02 -12.28 -7.68
CA TYR A 96 -9.93 -11.92 -8.76
C TYR A 96 -11.36 -12.40 -8.45
N LEU A 97 -12.33 -11.84 -9.16
CA LEU A 97 -13.72 -12.24 -9.11
C LEU A 97 -14.25 -12.32 -10.54
N ASP A 98 -14.66 -13.51 -10.96
CA ASP A 98 -15.47 -13.68 -12.17
C ASP A 98 -16.88 -13.12 -11.93
N PRO A 99 -17.43 -12.25 -12.80
CA PRO A 99 -18.77 -11.69 -12.65
C PRO A 99 -19.89 -12.72 -12.49
N SER A 100 -19.74 -13.92 -13.07
CA SER A 100 -20.69 -15.02 -12.86
C SER A 100 -20.72 -15.56 -11.43
N GLY A 101 -19.68 -15.27 -10.64
CA GLY A 101 -19.45 -15.79 -9.30
C GLY A 101 -18.88 -17.21 -9.27
N ALA A 102 -18.73 -17.88 -10.43
CA ALA A 102 -18.27 -19.26 -10.51
C ALA A 102 -16.80 -19.43 -10.08
N LYS A 103 -15.96 -18.41 -10.31
CA LYS A 103 -14.53 -18.42 -9.99
C LYS A 103 -14.17 -17.19 -9.16
N ARG A 104 -13.62 -17.42 -7.96
CA ARG A 104 -13.26 -16.34 -7.05
C ARG A 104 -12.05 -16.71 -6.22
N ARG A 105 -11.03 -15.85 -6.25
CA ARG A 105 -9.87 -15.93 -5.36
C ARG A 105 -9.85 -14.71 -4.47
N THR A 106 -10.01 -14.93 -3.16
CA THR A 106 -9.79 -13.85 -2.18
C THR A 106 -8.29 -13.56 -2.08
N SER A 107 -7.91 -12.29 -2.22
CA SER A 107 -6.54 -11.78 -2.05
C SER A 107 -5.78 -12.44 -0.88
N PRO A 108 -4.71 -13.23 -1.11
CA PRO A 108 -3.82 -13.68 -0.04
C PRO A 108 -2.97 -12.54 0.53
N VAL A 109 -2.73 -11.47 -0.25
CA VAL A 109 -2.12 -10.22 0.23
C VAL A 109 -3.23 -9.20 0.50
N ARG A 110 -3.62 -9.04 1.76
CA ARG A 110 -4.57 -8.00 2.16
C ARG A 110 -3.83 -6.69 2.35
N VAL A 111 -4.35 -5.64 1.73
CA VAL A 111 -3.79 -4.29 1.77
C VAL A 111 -4.79 -3.38 2.48
N SER A 112 -4.38 -2.74 3.57
CA SER A 112 -5.23 -1.75 4.23
C SER A 112 -5.37 -0.48 3.38
N ALA A 113 -6.33 0.38 3.72
CA ALA A 113 -6.18 1.78 3.36
C ALA A 113 -4.92 2.34 4.03
N ALA A 114 -4.23 3.26 3.36
CA ALA A 114 -3.18 4.04 4.00
C ALA A 114 -3.82 5.31 4.58
N VAL A 115 -3.80 5.47 5.89
CA VAL A 115 -4.55 6.51 6.61
C VAL A 115 -3.57 7.55 7.15
N GLY A 116 -3.88 8.84 6.99
CA GLY A 116 -3.07 9.93 7.53
C GLY A 116 -3.07 9.92 9.06
N LEU A 117 -1.92 10.22 9.66
CA LEU A 117 -1.77 10.36 11.11
C LEU A 117 -2.23 11.72 11.63
N PHE A 118 -2.26 12.74 10.77
CA PHE A 118 -2.61 14.11 11.14
C PHE A 118 -3.94 14.57 10.51
N PRO A 119 -4.72 15.43 11.18
CA PRO A 119 -5.92 16.03 10.60
C PRO A 119 -5.63 16.78 9.29
N PHE A 120 -6.57 16.69 8.36
CA PHE A 120 -6.59 17.50 7.15
C PHE A 120 -6.78 18.98 7.49
N GLN A 121 -5.92 19.84 6.95
CA GLN A 121 -5.87 21.26 7.29
C GLN A 121 -6.65 22.17 6.33
N GLY A 122 -7.22 21.63 5.25
CA GLY A 122 -7.98 22.43 4.28
C GLY A 122 -7.17 23.05 3.15
N ASP A 123 -5.90 22.66 2.98
CA ASP A 123 -5.04 23.21 1.93
C ASP A 123 -5.57 22.94 0.52
N ARG A 124 -5.41 23.92 -0.37
CA ARG A 124 -5.83 23.84 -1.78
C ARG A 124 -4.81 24.47 -2.72
N ASP A 125 -4.57 23.79 -3.84
CA ASP A 125 -3.84 24.29 -5.00
C ASP A 125 -4.81 24.89 -6.02
N LEU A 126 -4.60 26.15 -6.40
CA LEU A 126 -5.40 26.85 -7.41
C LEU A 126 -4.71 26.77 -8.77
N GLY A 127 -5.34 26.09 -9.71
CA GLY A 127 -4.91 26.01 -11.10
C GLY A 127 -5.79 26.84 -12.03
N THR A 128 -5.20 27.34 -13.11
CA THR A 128 -5.90 28.10 -14.15
C THR A 128 -5.61 27.52 -15.53
N ARG A 129 -6.67 27.26 -16.31
CA ARG A 129 -6.57 26.96 -17.74
C ARG A 129 -6.80 28.23 -18.55
N SER A 130 -5.71 28.88 -18.96
CA SER A 130 -5.74 30.10 -19.78
C SER A 130 -6.46 29.89 -21.12
N PHE A 131 -7.26 30.87 -21.53
CA PHE A 131 -7.93 30.88 -22.83
C PHE A 131 -7.07 31.39 -23.99
N GLU A 132 -5.87 31.90 -23.71
CA GLU A 132 -4.99 32.52 -24.72
C GLU A 132 -4.68 31.58 -25.89
N ARG A 133 -4.37 30.31 -25.58
CA ARG A 133 -4.10 29.27 -26.59
C ARG A 133 -5.35 28.78 -27.34
N PHE A 134 -6.52 29.32 -27.00
CA PHE A 134 -7.79 29.11 -27.71
C PHE A 134 -8.22 30.36 -28.50
N GLY A 135 -7.28 31.27 -28.78
CA GLY A 135 -7.52 32.45 -29.62
C GLY A 135 -8.18 33.62 -28.89
N GLN A 136 -8.26 33.58 -27.56
CA GLN A 136 -8.78 34.68 -26.73
C GLN A 136 -7.66 35.60 -26.26
N THR A 137 -8.01 36.81 -25.83
CA THR A 137 -7.04 37.72 -25.21
C THR A 137 -6.67 37.24 -23.80
N MET A 138 -5.49 37.63 -23.29
CA MET A 138 -5.12 37.34 -21.89
C MET A 138 -6.15 37.89 -20.89
N ALA A 139 -6.81 39.01 -21.22
CA ALA A 139 -7.85 39.63 -20.39
C ALA A 139 -9.14 38.79 -20.29
N ALA A 140 -9.38 37.88 -21.24
CA ALA A 140 -10.49 36.93 -21.16
C ALA A 140 -10.30 35.88 -20.04
N GLY A 141 -9.08 35.80 -19.47
CA GLY A 141 -8.78 34.98 -18.31
C GLY A 141 -8.69 33.48 -18.64
N GLY A 142 -9.24 32.67 -17.74
CA GLY A 142 -9.21 31.22 -17.85
C GLY A 142 -10.13 30.53 -16.85
N ASN A 143 -10.37 29.24 -17.05
CA ASN A 143 -11.12 28.45 -16.09
C ASN A 143 -10.25 28.11 -14.89
N MET A 144 -10.66 28.55 -13.70
CA MET A 144 -10.02 28.19 -12.44
C MET A 144 -10.55 26.85 -11.92
N PHE A 145 -9.67 26.06 -11.33
CA PHE A 145 -10.00 24.84 -10.62
C PHE A 145 -9.13 24.71 -9.39
N GLU A 146 -9.64 24.04 -8.36
CA GLU A 146 -8.91 23.81 -7.12
C GLU A 146 -8.65 22.32 -6.94
N THR A 147 -7.56 21.98 -6.27
CA THR A 147 -7.29 20.61 -5.83
C THR A 147 -6.89 20.66 -4.36
N GLU A 148 -7.66 20.00 -3.50
CA GLU A 148 -7.27 19.85 -2.10
C GLU A 148 -5.95 19.08 -2.01
N LEU A 149 -5.06 19.52 -1.11
CA LEU A 149 -3.74 18.96 -0.90
C LEU A 149 -3.53 18.61 0.57
N TYR A 150 -2.65 17.66 0.84
CA TYR A 150 -2.20 17.39 2.20
C TYR A 150 -0.71 17.07 2.26
N ALA A 151 -0.11 17.48 3.38
CA ALA A 151 1.15 16.96 3.89
C ALA A 151 0.82 16.02 5.06
N ASN A 152 1.28 14.77 5.02
CA ASN A 152 0.95 13.80 6.07
C ASN A 152 1.91 12.60 6.11
N LEU A 153 1.92 11.89 7.23
CA LEU A 153 2.44 10.52 7.32
C LEU A 153 1.27 9.56 7.15
N MET A 154 1.34 8.70 6.14
CA MET A 154 0.31 7.73 5.81
C MET A 154 0.69 6.37 6.39
N LYS A 155 -0.06 5.86 7.37
CA LYS A 155 0.11 4.51 7.91
C LYS A 155 -0.61 3.47 7.07
N GLY A 156 0.08 2.43 6.64
CA GLY A 156 -0.49 1.31 5.88
C GLY A 156 -0.04 -0.04 6.44
N THR A 157 -0.77 -1.10 6.08
CA THR A 157 -0.45 -2.47 6.48
C THR A 157 -0.74 -3.48 5.38
N LEU A 158 0.19 -4.41 5.18
CA LEU A 158 0.05 -5.60 4.34
C LEU A 158 -0.01 -6.84 5.23
N LEU A 159 -1.02 -7.70 5.03
CA LEU A 159 -1.09 -9.03 5.63
C LEU A 159 -1.03 -10.08 4.52
N ILE A 160 0.02 -10.89 4.53
CA ILE A 160 0.35 -11.88 3.51
C ILE A 160 0.10 -13.28 4.09
N GLU A 161 -0.87 -14.02 3.54
CA GLU A 161 -1.14 -15.41 3.91
C GLU A 161 -0.22 -16.38 3.16
N LEU A 162 0.80 -16.88 3.87
CA LEU A 162 1.88 -17.66 3.27
C LEU A 162 1.43 -19.00 2.69
N ASP A 163 0.45 -19.64 3.32
CA ASP A 163 -0.16 -20.90 2.88
C ASP A 163 -1.06 -20.76 1.63
N ARG A 164 -1.37 -19.53 1.22
CA ARG A 164 -2.22 -19.26 0.05
C ARG A 164 -1.46 -18.70 -1.14
N VAL A 165 -0.35 -18.00 -0.94
CA VAL A 165 0.48 -17.47 -2.03
C VAL A 165 1.00 -18.60 -2.91
N GLY A 166 0.65 -18.56 -4.20
CA GLY A 166 0.99 -19.59 -5.19
C GLY A 166 0.32 -20.95 -4.98
N VAL A 167 -0.76 -21.03 -4.20
CA VAL A 167 -1.58 -22.24 -4.02
C VAL A 167 -3.00 -21.91 -4.47
N PHE A 168 -3.52 -22.66 -5.44
CA PHE A 168 -4.77 -22.37 -6.16
C PHE A 168 -5.73 -23.54 -6.05
N ARG A 169 -6.85 -23.32 -5.37
CA ARG A 169 -7.85 -24.38 -5.14
C ARG A 169 -8.76 -24.56 -6.35
N PRO A 170 -9.32 -25.77 -6.58
CA PRO A 170 -10.27 -26.05 -7.66
C PRO A 170 -11.40 -25.01 -7.78
N LEU A 171 -12.01 -24.60 -6.66
CA LEU A 171 -13.09 -23.61 -6.63
C LEU A 171 -12.65 -22.18 -7.01
N GLU A 172 -11.35 -21.88 -6.90
CA GLU A 172 -10.82 -20.56 -7.28
C GLU A 172 -10.59 -20.49 -8.80
N THR A 173 -10.18 -21.59 -9.44
CA THR A 173 -9.74 -21.63 -10.85
C THR A 173 -10.75 -22.28 -11.81
N GLY A 174 -11.60 -23.17 -11.29
CA GLY A 174 -12.43 -24.08 -12.07
C GLY A 174 -11.67 -25.31 -12.60
N GLU A 175 -10.43 -25.53 -12.16
CA GLU A 175 -9.69 -26.77 -12.44
C GLU A 175 -10.20 -27.92 -11.54
N LYS A 176 -9.92 -29.17 -11.91
CA LYS A 176 -10.34 -30.35 -11.14
C LYS A 176 -9.51 -30.55 -9.88
N GLU A 177 -8.22 -30.24 -9.96
CA GLU A 177 -7.23 -30.50 -8.91
C GLU A 177 -6.64 -29.19 -8.40
N GLU A 178 -6.09 -29.22 -7.19
CA GLU A 178 -5.31 -28.11 -6.65
C GLU A 178 -4.01 -27.94 -7.44
N ARG A 179 -3.68 -26.69 -7.77
CA ARG A 179 -2.42 -26.34 -8.42
C ARG A 179 -1.58 -25.50 -7.47
N ALA A 180 -0.31 -25.88 -7.31
CA ALA A 180 0.66 -25.11 -6.54
C ALA A 180 1.86 -24.75 -7.42
N LEU A 181 2.38 -23.54 -7.23
CA LEU A 181 3.66 -23.12 -7.79
C LEU A 181 4.81 -23.73 -6.99
N SER A 182 5.98 -23.80 -7.63
CA SER A 182 7.20 -24.21 -6.95
C SER A 182 7.53 -23.27 -5.79
N ALA A 183 8.27 -23.80 -4.80
CA ALA A 183 8.79 -23.01 -3.70
C ALA A 183 9.51 -21.74 -4.17
N THR A 184 10.36 -21.87 -5.18
CA THR A 184 11.12 -20.79 -5.79
C THR A 184 10.22 -19.71 -6.38
N GLU A 185 9.20 -20.07 -7.15
CA GLU A 185 8.25 -19.09 -7.72
C GLU A 185 7.46 -18.36 -6.63
N ARG A 186 7.05 -19.07 -5.58
CA ARG A 186 6.34 -18.48 -4.43
C ARG A 186 7.21 -17.45 -3.71
N ARG A 187 8.48 -17.79 -3.45
CA ARG A 187 9.47 -16.88 -2.85
C ARG A 187 9.70 -15.66 -3.75
N GLN A 188 9.86 -15.87 -5.06
CA GLN A 188 10.08 -14.79 -6.03
C GLN A 188 8.92 -13.79 -6.05
N ARG A 189 7.67 -14.27 -5.95
CA ARG A 189 6.48 -13.39 -5.88
C ARG A 189 6.46 -12.54 -4.61
N LEU A 190 6.82 -13.14 -3.47
CA LEU A 190 6.94 -12.41 -2.21
C LEU A 190 8.08 -11.38 -2.24
N GLN A 191 9.23 -11.73 -2.81
CA GLN A 191 10.35 -10.81 -3.00
C GLN A 191 9.98 -9.66 -3.94
N THR A 192 9.27 -9.96 -5.04
CA THR A 192 8.74 -8.93 -5.95
C THR A 192 7.77 -7.99 -5.23
N LEU A 193 6.94 -8.50 -4.32
CA LEU A 193 6.06 -7.66 -3.48
C LEU A 193 6.85 -6.71 -2.58
N LEU A 194 7.95 -7.17 -1.99
CA LEU A 194 8.83 -6.32 -1.17
C LEU A 194 9.53 -5.26 -2.01
N ASP A 195 10.03 -5.62 -3.20
CA ASP A 195 10.63 -4.67 -4.14
C ASP A 195 9.61 -3.63 -4.59
N ALA A 196 8.39 -4.05 -4.96
CA ALA A 196 7.29 -3.17 -5.32
C ALA A 196 6.93 -2.19 -4.19
N LEU A 197 6.89 -2.66 -2.94
CA LEU A 197 6.65 -1.77 -1.80
C LEU A 197 7.77 -0.73 -1.64
N SER A 198 9.03 -1.13 -1.82
CA SER A 198 10.18 -0.22 -1.72
C SER A 198 10.22 0.86 -2.81
N LEU A 199 9.58 0.58 -3.95
CA LEU A 199 9.49 1.49 -5.10
C LEU A 199 8.12 2.19 -5.20
N LEU A 200 7.28 2.08 -4.17
CA LEU A 200 5.88 2.50 -4.27
C LEU A 200 5.77 4.01 -4.52
N TRP A 201 5.14 4.38 -5.61
CA TRP A 201 4.71 5.75 -5.89
C TRP A 201 3.47 5.72 -6.77
N GLY A 202 2.82 6.86 -6.91
CA GLY A 202 1.71 7.02 -7.86
C GLY A 202 0.62 7.92 -7.31
N GLY A 203 -0.60 7.64 -7.76
CA GLY A 203 -1.79 8.41 -7.39
C GLY A 203 -2.41 9.12 -8.58
N GLY A 204 -3.46 9.88 -8.31
CA GLY A 204 -4.06 10.76 -9.31
C GLY A 204 -3.17 11.97 -9.59
N ARG A 205 -3.21 12.48 -10.83
CA ARG A 205 -2.60 13.78 -11.21
C ARG A 205 -1.08 13.84 -10.97
N THR A 206 -0.39 12.70 -11.06
CA THR A 206 1.07 12.58 -10.90
C THR A 206 1.90 13.51 -11.77
N ALA A 207 1.38 13.93 -12.93
CA ALA A 207 2.01 14.93 -13.79
C ALA A 207 2.23 16.30 -13.09
N ARG A 208 1.47 16.62 -12.03
CA ARG A 208 1.61 17.84 -11.23
C ARG A 208 1.83 17.58 -9.74
N MET A 209 1.37 16.43 -9.25
CA MET A 209 1.37 16.07 -7.83
C MET A 209 2.03 14.70 -7.67
N LEU A 210 3.35 14.66 -7.85
CA LEU A 210 4.14 13.44 -7.70
C LEU A 210 4.32 13.12 -6.21
N ALA A 211 3.91 11.93 -5.80
CA ALA A 211 4.02 11.46 -4.43
C ALA A 211 4.86 10.18 -4.37
N ASP A 212 5.99 10.24 -3.67
CA ASP A 212 6.73 9.08 -3.22
C ASP A 212 5.98 8.43 -2.04
N LEU A 213 5.58 7.17 -2.20
CA LEU A 213 4.85 6.40 -1.21
C LEU A 213 5.70 5.24 -0.65
N SER A 214 6.99 5.21 -0.97
CA SER A 214 7.92 4.23 -0.42
C SER A 214 7.99 4.39 1.11
N PRO A 215 8.13 3.28 1.85
CA PRO A 215 8.23 3.32 3.30
C PRO A 215 9.34 4.25 3.79
N LYS A 216 9.00 5.11 4.75
CA LYS A 216 9.93 5.89 5.57
C LYS A 216 10.15 5.27 6.95
N PHE A 217 9.19 4.45 7.37
CA PHE A 217 9.34 3.48 8.45
C PHE A 217 8.71 2.16 7.99
N LEU A 218 9.30 1.03 8.39
CA LEU A 218 8.86 -0.32 8.06
C LEU A 218 8.96 -1.19 9.32
N ALA A 219 7.89 -1.87 9.69
CA ALA A 219 7.88 -2.96 10.66
C ALA A 219 7.46 -4.24 9.95
N TYR A 220 8.34 -5.23 9.87
CA TYR A 220 8.09 -6.53 9.25
C TYR A 220 8.05 -7.59 10.35
N SER A 221 7.07 -8.48 10.30
CA SER A 221 7.07 -9.67 11.16
C SER A 221 6.54 -10.90 10.43
N ARG A 222 7.25 -12.02 10.58
CA ARG A 222 6.76 -13.34 10.24
C ARG A 222 6.07 -13.96 11.46
N LEU A 223 4.86 -14.47 11.25
CA LEU A 223 3.94 -14.90 12.31
C LEU A 223 3.46 -16.34 12.12
N LYS A 224 3.23 -17.02 13.25
CA LYS A 224 2.53 -18.32 13.34
C LYS A 224 1.01 -18.21 13.17
N VAL A 225 0.48 -16.99 13.10
CA VAL A 225 -0.96 -16.67 12.98
C VAL A 225 -1.19 -15.61 11.91
N LYS A 226 -2.38 -15.60 11.32
CA LYS A 226 -2.76 -14.66 10.24
C LYS A 226 -3.41 -13.40 10.84
N HIS A 227 -2.61 -12.57 11.50
CA HIS A 227 -3.09 -11.37 12.18
C HIS A 227 -2.39 -10.09 11.66
N PRO A 228 -3.13 -9.01 11.35
CA PRO A 228 -2.54 -7.74 10.92
C PRO A 228 -2.05 -6.93 12.13
N VAL A 229 -1.06 -7.44 12.86
CA VAL A 229 -0.60 -6.89 14.17
C VAL A 229 -0.22 -5.41 14.14
N PHE A 230 0.23 -4.89 13.00
CA PHE A 230 0.68 -3.49 12.89
C PHE A 230 -0.40 -2.49 12.44
N LEU A 231 -1.62 -2.95 12.13
CA LEU A 231 -2.68 -2.12 11.53
C LEU A 231 -3.00 -0.87 12.37
N GLU A 232 -3.03 -1.00 13.69
CA GLU A 232 -3.31 0.09 14.64
C GLU A 232 -2.11 0.43 15.53
N ALA A 233 -0.91 -0.03 15.16
CA ALA A 233 0.27 0.03 16.04
C ALA A 233 1.28 1.13 15.66
N LEU A 234 1.03 1.88 14.58
CA LEU A 234 1.90 2.95 14.12
C LEU A 234 1.28 4.31 14.43
N ALA A 235 2.04 5.14 15.15
CA ALA A 235 1.68 6.50 15.52
C ALA A 235 2.92 7.39 15.46
N ALA A 236 2.70 8.69 15.29
CA ALA A 236 3.73 9.69 15.28
C ALA A 236 3.14 11.03 15.70
N ARG A 237 3.99 11.88 16.27
CA ARG A 237 3.68 13.27 16.61
C ARG A 237 4.56 14.21 15.79
N TYR A 238 4.17 15.48 15.74
CA TYR A 238 4.92 16.53 15.07
C TYR A 238 5.22 17.64 16.07
N GLU A 239 6.49 17.77 16.43
CA GLU A 239 7.01 18.66 17.47
C GLU A 239 8.36 19.22 16.99
N ASP A 240 8.68 20.47 17.35
CA ASP A 240 9.94 21.14 16.96
C ASP A 240 10.26 21.03 15.46
N SER A 241 9.23 21.26 14.64
CA SER A 241 9.31 21.21 13.16
C SER A 241 9.77 19.86 12.60
N SER A 242 9.65 18.78 13.36
CA SER A 242 10.08 17.43 12.97
C SER A 242 9.03 16.38 13.31
N TYR A 243 9.05 15.26 12.58
CA TYR A 243 8.25 14.08 12.95
C TYR A 243 8.98 13.29 14.03
N TRP A 244 8.22 12.79 15.00
CA TRP A 244 8.69 11.91 16.06
C TRP A 244 7.86 10.63 16.02
N LEU A 245 8.53 9.47 15.97
CA LEU A 245 7.83 8.19 15.96
C LEU A 245 7.43 7.80 17.38
N ASP A 246 6.14 7.52 17.60
CA ASP A 246 5.63 7.04 18.89
C ASP A 246 5.70 5.50 18.92
N VAL A 247 6.69 4.97 19.63
CA VAL A 247 6.96 3.52 19.65
C VAL A 247 6.07 2.75 20.62
N ALA A 248 5.42 3.39 21.59
CA ALA A 248 4.67 2.70 22.63
C ALA A 248 3.53 1.80 22.08
N PRO A 249 2.69 2.22 21.11
CA PRO A 249 1.69 1.35 20.51
C PRO A 249 2.32 0.16 19.77
N LEU A 250 3.45 0.38 19.09
CA LEU A 250 4.19 -0.66 18.37
C LEU A 250 4.76 -1.69 19.34
N VAL A 251 5.40 -1.24 20.42
CA VAL A 251 5.96 -2.08 21.48
C VAL A 251 4.87 -2.93 22.12
N ASN A 252 3.72 -2.35 22.49
CA ASN A 252 2.60 -3.11 23.02
C ASN A 252 2.10 -4.19 22.04
N ALA A 253 1.96 -3.84 20.76
CA ALA A 253 1.57 -4.80 19.73
C ALA A 253 2.60 -5.93 19.57
N LEU A 254 3.90 -5.63 19.69
CA LEU A 254 4.95 -6.64 19.73
C LEU A 254 4.75 -7.50 21.00
N GLU A 255 4.78 -6.97 22.21
CA GLU A 255 4.65 -7.76 23.44
C GLU A 255 3.43 -8.70 23.44
N LYS A 256 2.26 -8.20 23.05
CA LYS A 256 1.01 -8.97 22.92
C LYS A 256 1.14 -10.17 21.98
N PHE A 257 2.00 -10.10 20.96
CA PHE A 257 2.17 -11.15 19.95
C PHE A 257 3.50 -11.91 20.10
N SER A 258 4.21 -11.80 21.22
CA SER A 258 5.49 -12.47 21.51
C SER A 258 5.54 -13.94 21.10
N ASP A 259 4.60 -14.75 21.58
CA ASP A 259 4.57 -16.19 21.29
C ASP A 259 4.30 -16.53 19.82
N HIS A 260 3.73 -15.58 19.08
CA HIS A 260 3.33 -15.74 17.69
C HIS A 260 4.36 -15.21 16.68
N ARG A 261 5.32 -14.38 17.10
CA ARG A 261 6.39 -13.90 16.23
C ARG A 261 7.47 -14.95 16.05
N GLU A 262 7.98 -15.05 14.83
CA GLU A 262 9.13 -15.92 14.49
C GLU A 262 10.35 -15.10 14.07
N ARG A 263 10.12 -14.02 13.33
CA ARG A 263 11.16 -13.06 12.93
C ARG A 263 10.54 -11.68 12.86
N THR A 264 11.27 -10.69 13.35
CA THR A 264 10.87 -9.28 13.27
C THR A 264 12.08 -8.45 12.89
N LEU A 265 11.86 -7.43 12.06
CA LEU A 265 12.86 -6.44 11.67
C LEU A 265 12.19 -5.12 11.40
N PHE A 266 12.96 -4.05 11.48
CA PHE A 266 12.53 -2.68 11.29
C PHE A 266 13.44 -1.96 10.29
N GLY A 267 12.85 -1.10 9.49
CA GLY A 267 13.54 -0.19 8.57
C GLY A 267 13.20 1.24 8.90
N ILE A 268 14.22 2.10 8.96
CA ILE A 268 14.06 3.54 9.21
C ILE A 268 14.77 4.32 8.10
N GLU A 269 14.05 5.27 7.49
CA GLU A 269 14.63 6.22 6.55
C GLU A 269 15.33 7.36 7.29
N ALA A 270 16.56 7.68 6.86
CA ALA A 270 17.35 8.72 7.50
C ALA A 270 16.73 10.11 7.24
N GLY A 271 16.74 10.98 8.26
CA GLY A 271 16.26 12.35 8.16
C GLY A 271 14.74 12.54 8.12
N VAL A 272 13.95 11.47 8.34
CA VAL A 272 12.48 11.59 8.43
C VAL A 272 12.00 11.83 9.86
N PHE A 273 12.58 11.11 10.83
CA PHE A 273 12.24 11.23 12.25
C PHE A 273 13.39 11.85 13.04
N ALA A 274 13.07 12.66 14.04
CA ALA A 274 14.08 13.28 14.90
C ALA A 274 14.65 12.31 15.96
N ASN A 275 13.87 11.32 16.39
CA ASN A 275 14.21 10.40 17.47
C ASN A 275 14.69 9.01 17.01
N VAL A 276 15.51 8.96 15.96
CA VAL A 276 15.98 7.68 15.39
C VAL A 276 16.71 6.82 16.42
N ASP A 277 17.54 7.42 17.27
CA ASP A 277 18.32 6.68 18.27
C ASP A 277 17.41 6.09 19.36
N GLU A 278 16.45 6.87 19.88
CA GLU A 278 15.45 6.39 20.85
C GLU A 278 14.62 5.24 20.26
N VAL A 279 14.21 5.37 18.99
CA VAL A 279 13.46 4.32 18.28
C VAL A 279 14.31 3.05 18.13
N ARG A 280 15.60 3.20 17.79
CA ARG A 280 16.53 2.06 17.69
C ARG A 280 16.66 1.35 19.03
N GLU A 281 16.90 2.09 20.10
CA GLU A 281 17.03 1.52 21.45
C GLU A 281 15.76 0.80 21.90
N ALA A 282 14.59 1.41 21.69
CA ALA A 282 13.31 0.84 22.08
C ALA A 282 12.93 -0.42 21.29
N LEU A 283 13.30 -0.52 20.00
CA LEU A 283 12.93 -1.63 19.12
C LEU A 283 13.97 -2.76 19.06
N ALA A 284 15.23 -2.50 19.43
CA ALA A 284 16.30 -3.49 19.44
C ALA A 284 15.98 -4.80 20.20
N PRO A 285 15.25 -4.80 21.34
CA PRO A 285 14.85 -6.05 22.01
C PRO A 285 13.91 -6.93 21.19
N TYR A 286 13.23 -6.38 20.19
CA TYR A 286 12.19 -7.08 19.42
C TYR A 286 12.65 -7.53 18.03
N GLY A 287 13.73 -6.94 17.48
CA GLY A 287 14.25 -7.27 16.15
C GLY A 287 15.33 -6.31 15.66
N ASP A 288 15.93 -6.62 14.51
CA ASP A 288 16.99 -5.79 13.93
C ASP A 288 16.43 -4.44 13.46
N VAL A 289 17.07 -3.34 13.83
CA VAL A 289 16.71 -1.98 13.38
C VAL A 289 17.73 -1.49 12.36
N LEU A 290 17.32 -1.45 11.09
CA LEU A 290 18.20 -1.26 9.94
C LEU A 290 17.86 0.02 9.18
N THR A 291 18.72 0.42 8.24
CA THR A 291 18.31 1.41 7.22
C THR A 291 17.19 0.84 6.36
N MET A 292 16.39 1.70 5.71
CA MET A 292 15.26 1.23 4.89
C MET A 292 15.69 0.22 3.81
N HIS A 293 16.78 0.50 3.09
CA HIS A 293 17.31 -0.38 2.06
C HIS A 293 17.73 -1.76 2.62
N GLU A 294 18.46 -1.76 3.74
CA GLU A 294 18.90 -3.00 4.40
C GLU A 294 17.73 -3.82 4.96
N ALA A 295 16.69 -3.15 5.45
CA ALA A 295 15.48 -3.81 5.96
C ALA A 295 14.73 -4.56 4.85
N ILE A 296 14.58 -3.95 3.67
CA ILE A 296 13.99 -4.62 2.50
C ILE A 296 14.83 -5.82 2.07
N ALA A 297 16.16 -5.67 2.00
CA ALA A 297 17.05 -6.77 1.68
C ALA A 297 16.99 -7.90 2.73
N ALA A 298 16.91 -7.57 4.03
CA ALA A 298 16.77 -8.53 5.11
C ALA A 298 15.41 -9.26 5.07
N ALA A 299 14.32 -8.56 4.75
CA ALA A 299 13.01 -9.18 4.55
C ALA A 299 13.02 -10.16 3.37
N LYS A 300 13.68 -9.81 2.26
CA LYS A 300 13.85 -10.70 1.11
C LYS A 300 14.65 -11.97 1.46
N ARG A 301 15.70 -11.84 2.27
CA ARG A 301 16.47 -12.99 2.80
C ARG A 301 15.64 -13.85 3.75
N ASP A 302 14.81 -13.26 4.60
CA ASP A 302 13.88 -14.05 5.46
C ASP A 302 12.90 -14.86 4.61
N VAL A 303 12.41 -14.29 3.49
CA VAL A 303 11.54 -14.99 2.53
C VAL A 303 12.25 -16.18 1.85
N GLU A 304 13.56 -16.12 1.61
CA GLU A 304 14.33 -17.24 1.02
C GLU A 304 14.29 -18.50 1.90
N GLY A 305 14.18 -18.32 3.22
CA GLY A 305 14.10 -19.41 4.19
C GLY A 305 12.71 -20.08 4.30
N LEU A 306 11.70 -19.62 3.55
CA LEU A 306 10.36 -20.20 3.55
C LEU A 306 10.27 -21.41 2.62
N TRP A 307 9.65 -22.53 3.02
CA TRP A 307 9.40 -23.77 2.23
C TRP A 307 10.43 -24.10 1.14
#